data_AF-A0A3N7GS30-F1
#
_entry.id   AF-A0A3N7GS30-F1
#
_cell.length_a   1.000
_cell.length_b   1.000
_cell.length_c   1.000
_cell.angle_alpha   90.00
_cell.angle_beta   90.00
_cell.angle_gamma   90.00
#
_symmetry.space_group_name_H-M   'P 1'
#
loop_
_entity.id
_entity.type
_entity.pdbx_description
1 polymer ?
#
loop_
_entity_poly.entity_id
_entity_poly.type
_entity_poly.pdbx_seq_one_letter_code
_entity_poly.pdbx_strand_id
1 'polypeptide(L)'
;MGETIRSVQAVLMRGGTSKGLFLHARDLPPAGAERDDLILRLMGSLDPMQIDGLGGTFSSTSKVVVVEPVDEDSVRYWFGQVGIDRAVVEWSGNCGNLTSAVGAFAVDEGLVPAGGPQRRLVLHNANTGVDVEVELRIDGGRAATTGDLAVAGVPGTGSPVVTRYLEPGGGVLGALLPTGAARDTLVVDGIPVELSVVDATHPYVFVAAVAVGLAPDDARTPEQLNADSALLERVEAVRGAAAVRVGVASSARATAEESPIVPRIVLVHTDDEAQLRVTAFSMGRVHRAVPMTAALCIGAAAQLAGCCSSRPASSPPSRRTSCGSASPRRCSGSATSSCCSGRRPGSRAPPRPPATTRASAGSPRAWRSARPSDRSSRVS
;
A
#
# COMPACT_ATOMS: atom_id res chain seq x y z
N MET A 1 -1.29 1.91 -47.61
CA MET A 1 -0.82 0.62 -47.06
C MET A 1 -1.48 0.48 -45.71
N GLY A 2 -2.43 -0.43 -45.55
CA GLY A 2 -3.15 -0.59 -44.28
C GLY A 2 -2.20 -1.13 -43.23
N GLU A 3 -2.10 -0.46 -42.08
CA GLU A 3 -1.40 -1.01 -40.93
C GLU A 3 -2.11 -2.29 -40.50
N THR A 4 -1.40 -3.41 -40.58
CA THR A 4 -1.88 -4.70 -40.08
C THR A 4 -2.07 -4.58 -38.57
N ILE A 5 -3.18 -5.10 -38.05
CA ILE A 5 -3.44 -5.17 -36.61
C ILE A 5 -2.29 -5.94 -35.95
N ARG A 6 -1.47 -5.26 -35.14
CA ARG A 6 -0.49 -5.89 -34.24
C ARG A 6 -1.28 -6.55 -33.11
N SER A 7 -0.99 -7.82 -32.83
CA SER A 7 -1.54 -8.52 -31.66
C SER A 7 -0.52 -8.51 -30.52
N VAL A 8 -1.00 -8.31 -29.30
CA VAL A 8 -0.20 -8.33 -28.07
C VAL A 8 -0.88 -9.27 -27.10
N GLN A 9 -0.15 -10.24 -26.56
CA GLN A 9 -0.67 -11.11 -25.51
C GLN A 9 -0.80 -10.32 -24.21
N ALA A 10 -1.96 -10.43 -23.57
CA ALA A 10 -2.25 -9.68 -22.37
C ALA A 10 -3.24 -10.41 -21.48
N VAL A 11 -3.13 -10.20 -20.17
CA VAL A 11 -4.05 -10.74 -19.17
C VAL A 11 -4.71 -9.59 -18.43
N LEU A 12 -6.04 -9.51 -18.45
CA LEU A 12 -6.78 -8.53 -17.66
C LEU A 12 -7.06 -9.11 -16.27
N MET A 13 -6.43 -8.55 -15.22
CA MET A 13 -6.54 -9.09 -13.86
C MET A 13 -7.04 -8.05 -12.86
N ARG A 14 -7.74 -8.54 -11.83
CA ARG A 14 -8.03 -7.76 -10.61
C ARG A 14 -6.91 -8.00 -9.58
N GLY A 15 -6.27 -6.92 -9.13
CA GLY A 15 -5.43 -6.91 -7.93
C GLY A 15 -6.02 -5.98 -6.89
N GLY A 16 -6.24 -6.46 -5.66
CA GLY A 16 -6.98 -5.72 -4.62
C GLY A 16 -8.31 -5.16 -5.14
N THR A 17 -8.49 -3.85 -5.01
CA THR A 17 -9.65 -3.09 -5.51
C THR A 17 -9.38 -2.38 -6.86
N SER A 18 -8.43 -2.87 -7.67
CA SER A 18 -8.11 -2.31 -8.99
C SER A 18 -8.10 -3.40 -10.06
N LYS A 19 -8.29 -2.99 -11.31
CA LYS A 19 -8.16 -3.85 -12.49
C LYS A 19 -7.07 -3.26 -13.39
N GLY A 20 -6.24 -4.11 -13.97
CA GLY A 20 -5.19 -3.67 -14.87
C GLY A 20 -4.85 -4.72 -15.91
N LEU A 21 -4.25 -4.26 -17.01
CA LEU A 21 -3.73 -5.10 -18.08
C LEU A 21 -2.31 -5.53 -17.71
N PHE A 22 -2.09 -6.84 -17.59
CA PHE A 22 -0.79 -7.44 -17.33
C PHE A 22 -0.19 -7.92 -18.65
N LEU A 23 1.07 -7.55 -18.87
CA LEU A 23 1.79 -7.73 -20.12
C LEU A 23 3.15 -8.34 -19.83
N HIS A 24 3.61 -9.26 -20.68
CA HIS A 24 5.00 -9.70 -20.65
C HIS A 24 5.90 -8.60 -21.26
N ALA A 25 7.04 -8.31 -20.63
CA ALA A 25 7.97 -7.30 -21.15
C ALA A 25 8.49 -7.66 -22.55
N ARG A 26 8.66 -8.96 -22.85
CA ARG A 26 9.12 -9.47 -24.15
C ARG A 26 8.15 -9.21 -25.30
N ASP A 27 6.88 -8.96 -25.00
CA ASP A 27 5.82 -8.73 -25.99
C ASP A 27 5.62 -7.24 -26.29
N LEU A 28 6.42 -6.36 -25.68
CA LEU A 28 6.37 -4.91 -25.84
C LEU A 28 7.64 -4.37 -26.51
N PRO A 29 7.55 -3.23 -27.22
CA PRO A 29 8.74 -2.45 -27.58
C PRO A 29 9.60 -2.13 -26.35
N PRO A 30 10.89 -1.79 -26.51
CA PRO A 30 11.71 -1.28 -25.41
C PRO A 30 11.06 -0.07 -24.72
N ALA A 31 11.48 0.22 -23.48
CA ALA A 31 10.95 1.36 -22.74
C ALA A 31 11.18 2.68 -23.50
N GLY A 32 10.11 3.47 -23.66
CA GLY A 32 10.13 4.71 -24.41
C GLY A 32 8.83 4.97 -25.15
N ALA A 33 8.84 5.97 -26.03
CA ALA A 33 7.64 6.49 -26.68
C ALA A 33 6.83 5.46 -27.47
N GLU A 34 7.48 4.50 -28.16
CA GLU A 34 6.77 3.47 -28.91
C GLU A 34 5.97 2.51 -28.00
N ARG A 35 6.55 2.17 -26.84
CA ARG A 35 5.85 1.36 -25.83
C ARG A 35 4.67 2.13 -25.25
N ASP A 36 4.86 3.41 -24.92
CA ASP A 36 3.80 4.24 -24.33
C ASP A 36 2.65 4.44 -25.31
N ASP A 37 2.94 4.70 -26.59
CA ASP A 37 1.93 4.80 -27.65
C ASP A 37 1.13 3.50 -27.82
N LEU A 38 1.81 2.34 -27.82
CA LEU A 38 1.14 1.04 -27.85
C LEU A 38 0.23 0.85 -26.63
N ILE A 39 0.70 1.19 -25.43
CA ILE A 39 -0.09 1.06 -24.20
C ILE A 39 -1.30 2.00 -24.22
N LEU A 40 -1.14 3.25 -24.67
CA LEU A 40 -2.25 4.20 -24.80
C LEU A 40 -3.32 3.65 -25.75
N ARG A 41 -2.93 3.05 -26.87
CA ARG A 41 -3.85 2.38 -27.80
C ARG A 41 -4.54 1.18 -27.20
N LEU A 42 -3.80 0.27 -26.54
CA LEU A 42 -4.39 -0.90 -25.85
C LEU A 42 -5.44 -0.49 -24.80
N MET A 43 -5.22 0.63 -24.14
CA MET A 43 -6.11 1.14 -23.10
C MET A 43 -7.22 2.05 -23.63
N GLY A 44 -7.18 2.46 -24.89
CA GLY A 44 -8.19 3.33 -25.50
C GLY A 44 -8.07 4.79 -25.08
N SER A 45 -6.87 5.28 -24.80
CA SER A 45 -6.63 6.69 -24.48
C SER A 45 -6.22 7.45 -25.75
N LEU A 46 -6.69 8.67 -26.04
CA LEU A 46 -7.22 9.71 -25.13
C LEU A 46 -8.74 9.87 -25.21
N ASP A 47 -9.45 8.90 -24.67
CA ASP A 47 -10.90 8.93 -24.65
C ASP A 47 -11.39 8.84 -23.20
N PRO A 48 -12.13 9.84 -22.69
CA PRO A 48 -12.84 9.76 -21.41
C PRO A 48 -13.67 8.48 -21.24
N MET A 49 -14.19 7.92 -22.34
CA MET A 49 -14.94 6.67 -22.32
C MET A 49 -14.06 5.43 -22.42
N GLN A 50 -12.83 5.56 -22.93
CA GLN A 50 -11.95 4.45 -23.32
C GLN A 50 -12.67 3.39 -24.17
N ILE A 51 -13.58 3.82 -25.05
CA ILE A 51 -14.51 2.94 -25.77
C ILE A 51 -13.79 2.01 -26.75
N ASP A 52 -12.65 2.47 -27.27
CA ASP A 52 -11.83 1.76 -28.25
C ASP A 52 -10.61 1.10 -27.58
N GLY A 53 -10.76 0.59 -26.35
CA GLY A 53 -9.69 -0.10 -25.64
C GLY A 53 -10.14 -0.86 -24.41
N LEU A 54 -9.16 -1.36 -23.64
CA LEU A 54 -9.39 -2.18 -22.45
C LEU A 54 -9.51 -1.39 -21.15
N GLY A 55 -9.32 -0.06 -21.23
CA GLY A 55 -9.52 0.86 -20.13
C GLY A 55 -10.97 0.86 -19.63
N GLY A 56 -11.15 1.30 -18.39
CA GLY A 56 -12.45 1.26 -17.73
C GLY A 56 -12.97 2.61 -17.29
N THR A 57 -12.57 3.73 -17.92
CA THR A 57 -12.95 5.13 -17.65
C THR A 57 -12.61 5.67 -16.24
N PHE A 58 -12.19 4.83 -15.31
CA PHE A 58 -11.69 5.22 -13.99
C PHE A 58 -10.19 4.97 -13.82
N SER A 59 -9.53 5.79 -12.99
CA SER A 59 -8.11 5.61 -12.68
C SER A 59 -7.78 4.22 -12.13
N SER A 60 -8.69 3.63 -11.34
CA SER A 60 -8.61 2.26 -10.78
C SER A 60 -8.65 1.14 -11.82
N THR A 61 -9.04 1.47 -13.06
CA THR A 61 -9.24 0.54 -14.18
C THR A 61 -8.51 0.97 -15.46
N SER A 62 -7.69 2.03 -15.39
CA SER A 62 -6.82 2.51 -16.49
C SER A 62 -5.36 2.33 -16.07
N LYS A 63 -4.93 1.06 -15.97
CA LYS A 63 -3.65 0.67 -15.38
C LYS A 63 -3.02 -0.46 -16.17
N VAL A 64 -1.71 -0.43 -16.28
CA VAL A 64 -0.93 -1.54 -16.83
C VAL A 64 0.13 -2.03 -15.86
N VAL A 65 0.47 -3.30 -15.97
CA VAL A 65 1.61 -3.90 -15.29
C VAL A 65 2.42 -4.67 -16.32
N VAL A 66 3.71 -4.36 -16.42
CA VAL A 66 4.66 -5.08 -17.26
C VAL A 66 5.51 -5.96 -16.37
N VAL A 67 5.67 -7.24 -16.71
CA VAL A 67 6.39 -8.22 -15.88
C VAL A 67 7.41 -8.98 -16.72
N GLU A 68 8.56 -9.26 -16.14
CA GLU A 68 9.58 -10.15 -16.70
C GLU A 68 10.19 -11.06 -15.63
N PRO A 69 10.65 -12.27 -16.00
CA PRO A 69 11.30 -13.16 -15.05
C PRO A 69 12.71 -12.64 -14.71
N VAL A 70 13.13 -12.85 -13.47
CA VAL A 70 14.51 -12.58 -13.03
C VAL A 70 15.20 -13.91 -12.75
N ASP A 71 14.62 -14.72 -11.87
CA ASP A 71 15.03 -16.10 -11.61
C ASP A 71 13.82 -16.95 -11.22
N GLU A 72 14.03 -18.17 -10.74
CA GLU A 72 12.93 -19.08 -10.38
C GLU A 72 12.06 -18.53 -9.25
N ASP A 73 12.61 -17.70 -8.34
CA ASP A 73 11.94 -17.19 -7.14
C ASP A 73 11.61 -15.70 -7.21
N SER A 74 11.90 -15.03 -8.32
CA SER A 74 11.72 -13.58 -8.45
C SER A 74 11.35 -13.11 -9.83
N VAL A 75 10.63 -11.99 -9.87
CA VAL A 75 10.27 -11.28 -11.09
C VAL A 75 10.52 -9.78 -10.92
N ARG A 76 10.74 -9.11 -12.04
CA ARG A 76 10.76 -7.65 -12.11
C ARG A 76 9.45 -7.16 -12.70
N TYR A 77 8.91 -6.08 -12.14
CA TYR A 77 7.69 -5.48 -12.66
C TYR A 77 7.74 -3.96 -12.71
N TRP A 78 6.97 -3.41 -13.63
CA TRP A 78 6.67 -1.98 -13.75
C TRP A 78 5.16 -1.78 -13.70
N PHE A 79 4.72 -0.80 -12.93
CA PHE A 79 3.39 -0.24 -12.95
C PHE A 79 3.35 1.02 -13.80
N GLY A 80 2.37 1.09 -14.70
CA GLY A 80 2.04 2.29 -15.46
C GLY A 80 0.62 2.77 -15.14
N GLN A 81 0.48 4.01 -14.68
CA GLN A 81 -0.83 4.67 -14.61
C GLN A 81 -1.12 5.31 -15.96
N VAL A 82 -2.16 4.84 -16.64
CA VAL A 82 -2.49 5.33 -17.98
C VAL A 82 -3.47 6.50 -17.87
N GLY A 83 -3.10 7.64 -18.44
CA GLY A 83 -3.95 8.82 -18.55
C GLY A 83 -5.22 8.49 -19.34
N ILE A 84 -6.36 9.01 -18.91
CA ILE A 84 -7.65 8.71 -19.53
C ILE A 84 -7.93 9.71 -20.65
N ASP A 85 -7.80 11.00 -20.32
CA ASP A 85 -7.97 12.15 -21.20
C ASP A 85 -6.64 12.77 -21.65
N ARG A 86 -5.51 12.10 -21.38
CA ARG A 86 -4.13 12.62 -21.60
C ARG A 86 -3.18 11.55 -22.12
N ALA A 87 -2.34 11.90 -23.10
CA ALA A 87 -1.35 11.00 -23.73
C ALA A 87 -0.13 10.82 -22.85
N VAL A 88 -0.35 10.14 -21.72
CA VAL A 88 0.70 9.87 -20.76
C VAL A 88 0.51 8.49 -20.16
N VAL A 89 1.62 7.77 -20.07
CA VAL A 89 1.75 6.61 -19.19
C VAL A 89 2.73 7.01 -18.09
N GLU A 90 2.23 7.11 -16.86
CA GLU A 90 3.04 7.55 -15.73
C GLU A 90 3.70 6.35 -15.03
N TRP A 91 5.03 6.32 -15.05
CA TRP A 91 5.87 5.21 -14.59
C TRP A 91 6.62 5.51 -13.28
N SER A 92 6.44 6.67 -12.64
CA SER A 92 7.19 7.03 -11.42
C SER A 92 6.70 6.34 -10.14
N GLY A 93 5.53 5.69 -10.17
CA GLY A 93 4.85 5.21 -8.97
C GLY A 93 4.73 3.69 -8.89
N ASN A 94 4.09 3.24 -7.80
CA ASN A 94 3.61 1.87 -7.65
C ASN A 94 2.09 1.84 -7.44
N CYS A 95 1.45 0.73 -7.77
CA CYS A 95 0.09 0.44 -7.37
C CYS A 95 0.04 -0.80 -6.46
N GLY A 96 -0.03 -0.58 -5.15
CA GLY A 96 -0.05 -1.70 -4.19
C GLY A 96 -1.24 -2.65 -4.34
N ASN A 97 -2.34 -2.19 -4.95
CA ASN A 97 -3.44 -3.08 -5.36
C ASN A 97 -2.98 -4.08 -6.43
N LEU A 98 -2.37 -3.61 -7.52
CA LEU A 98 -1.95 -4.50 -8.62
C LEU A 98 -0.70 -5.31 -8.27
N THR A 99 0.15 -4.82 -7.36
CA THR A 99 1.25 -5.62 -6.79
C THR A 99 0.75 -6.96 -6.23
N SER A 100 -0.48 -7.02 -5.68
CA SER A 100 -1.06 -8.26 -5.15
C SER A 100 -1.38 -9.31 -6.22
N ALA A 101 -1.39 -8.93 -7.51
CA ALA A 101 -1.67 -9.84 -8.62
C ALA A 101 -0.42 -10.21 -9.43
N VAL A 102 0.72 -9.52 -9.24
CA VAL A 102 1.97 -9.79 -9.98
C VAL A 102 2.46 -11.23 -9.75
N GLY A 103 2.46 -11.70 -8.50
CA GLY A 103 2.89 -13.06 -8.20
C GLY A 103 1.97 -14.14 -8.82
N ALA A 104 0.67 -13.86 -8.89
CA ALA A 104 -0.29 -14.75 -9.54
C ALA A 104 -0.08 -14.79 -11.06
N PHE A 105 0.11 -13.62 -11.69
CA PHE A 105 0.47 -13.53 -13.11
C PHE A 105 1.76 -14.29 -13.41
N ALA A 106 2.81 -14.10 -12.59
CA ALA A 106 4.10 -14.73 -12.80
C ALA A 106 4.01 -16.27 -12.78
N VAL A 107 3.22 -16.84 -11.87
CA VAL A 107 2.98 -18.29 -11.81
C VAL A 107 2.14 -18.77 -12.99
N ASP A 108 1.00 -18.14 -13.23
CA ASP A 108 0.02 -18.60 -14.22
C ASP A 108 0.54 -18.51 -15.66
N GLU A 109 1.38 -17.51 -15.93
CA GLU A 109 1.98 -17.27 -17.24
C GLU A 109 3.35 -17.96 -17.40
N GLY A 110 3.75 -18.79 -16.45
CA GLY A 110 4.98 -19.59 -16.51
C GLY A 110 6.27 -18.77 -16.48
N LEU A 111 6.24 -17.55 -15.91
CA LEU A 111 7.45 -16.77 -15.64
C LEU A 111 8.27 -17.36 -14.50
N VAL A 112 7.58 -17.98 -13.54
CA VAL A 112 8.18 -18.73 -12.43
C VAL A 112 7.41 -20.04 -12.24
N PRO A 113 8.05 -21.11 -11.74
CA PRO A 113 7.34 -22.33 -11.41
C PRO A 113 6.33 -22.10 -10.26
N ALA A 114 5.17 -22.77 -10.37
CA ALA A 114 4.15 -22.74 -9.32
C ALA A 114 4.66 -23.34 -8.00
N GLY A 115 5.48 -24.39 -8.08
CA GLY A 115 6.02 -25.08 -6.91
C GLY A 115 4.98 -25.88 -6.13
N GLY A 116 5.11 -25.90 -4.81
CA GLY A 116 4.22 -26.61 -3.88
C GLY A 116 2.87 -25.89 -3.65
N PRO A 117 2.10 -26.24 -2.59
CA PRO A 117 0.75 -25.69 -2.35
C PRO A 117 0.73 -24.19 -1.98
N GLN A 118 1.89 -23.59 -1.77
CA GLN A 118 2.07 -22.19 -1.44
C GLN A 118 3.35 -21.70 -2.11
N ARG A 119 3.29 -20.52 -2.71
CA ARG A 119 4.42 -19.89 -3.40
C ARG A 119 4.79 -18.60 -2.71
N ARG A 120 6.10 -18.40 -2.51
CA ARG A 120 6.71 -17.14 -2.13
C ARG A 120 7.61 -16.66 -3.25
N LEU A 121 7.51 -15.38 -3.58
CA LEU A 121 8.31 -14.73 -4.62
C LEU A 121 8.79 -13.37 -4.13
N VAL A 122 9.93 -12.93 -4.66
CA VAL A 122 10.37 -11.53 -4.56
C VAL A 122 9.95 -10.79 -5.83
N LEU A 123 9.27 -9.67 -5.66
CA LEU A 123 8.84 -8.78 -6.73
C LEU A 123 9.71 -7.52 -6.71
N HIS A 124 10.62 -7.41 -7.67
CA HIS A 124 11.46 -6.23 -7.84
C HIS A 124 10.65 -5.14 -8.55
N ASN A 125 10.21 -4.13 -7.81
CA ASN A 125 9.53 -2.99 -8.42
C ASN A 125 10.55 -2.06 -9.10
N ALA A 126 10.60 -2.09 -10.42
CA ALA A 126 11.53 -1.27 -11.16
C ALA A 126 11.15 0.22 -11.25
N ASN A 127 9.90 0.61 -10.92
CA ASN A 127 9.52 2.02 -10.81
C ASN A 127 10.15 2.69 -9.58
N THR A 128 10.22 1.96 -8.46
CA THR A 128 10.54 2.54 -7.14
C THR A 128 11.82 1.99 -6.51
N GLY A 129 12.34 0.88 -7.03
CA GLY A 129 13.46 0.14 -6.42
C GLY A 129 13.07 -0.63 -5.16
N VAL A 130 11.81 -0.61 -4.73
CA VAL A 130 11.34 -1.30 -3.52
C VAL A 130 11.00 -2.75 -3.84
N ASP A 131 11.65 -3.68 -3.14
CA ASP A 131 11.34 -5.10 -3.23
C ASP A 131 10.08 -5.45 -2.42
N VAL A 132 9.26 -6.32 -2.99
CA VAL A 132 8.03 -6.80 -2.34
C VAL A 132 8.02 -8.32 -2.30
N GLU A 133 8.02 -8.90 -1.11
CA GLU A 133 7.73 -10.34 -0.97
C GLU A 133 6.23 -10.56 -1.15
N VAL A 134 5.86 -11.54 -1.97
CA VAL A 134 4.49 -11.99 -2.11
C VAL A 134 4.37 -13.46 -1.72
N GLU A 135 3.33 -13.79 -0.97
CA GLU A 135 2.96 -15.15 -0.60
C GLU A 135 1.54 -15.42 -1.09
N LEU A 136 1.38 -16.42 -1.95
CA LEU A 136 0.09 -16.84 -2.51
C LEU A 136 -0.10 -18.36 -2.41
N ARG A 137 -1.35 -18.81 -2.39
CA ARG A 137 -1.70 -20.23 -2.45
C ARG A 137 -1.70 -20.72 -3.89
N ILE A 138 -1.34 -21.98 -4.10
CA ILE A 138 -1.32 -22.65 -5.40
C ILE A 138 -2.38 -23.75 -5.40
N ASP A 139 -3.17 -23.82 -6.47
CA ASP A 139 -4.17 -24.85 -6.71
C ASP A 139 -4.08 -25.31 -8.17
N GLY A 140 -3.97 -26.63 -8.39
CA GLY A 140 -3.83 -27.19 -9.74
C GLY A 140 -2.64 -26.66 -10.56
N GLY A 141 -1.54 -26.28 -9.91
CA GLY A 141 -0.37 -25.69 -10.58
C GLY A 141 -0.53 -24.24 -10.99
N ARG A 142 -1.60 -23.57 -10.53
CA ARG A 142 -1.91 -22.15 -10.78
C ARG A 142 -2.11 -21.40 -9.48
N ALA A 143 -2.09 -20.08 -9.52
CA ALA A 143 -2.46 -19.26 -8.38
C ALA A 143 -3.93 -19.53 -8.00
N ALA A 144 -4.16 -19.90 -6.73
CA ALA A 144 -5.50 -20.15 -6.24
C ALA A 144 -6.31 -18.84 -6.25
N THR A 145 -7.50 -18.87 -6.85
CA THR A 145 -8.41 -17.72 -6.91
C THR A 145 -9.51 -17.78 -5.85
N THR A 146 -9.92 -18.98 -5.47
CA THR A 146 -10.98 -19.24 -4.49
C THR A 146 -10.44 -19.26 -3.06
N GLY A 147 -11.18 -18.68 -2.12
CA GLY A 147 -10.83 -18.66 -0.71
C GLY A 147 -11.85 -17.91 0.14
N ASP A 148 -11.48 -17.64 1.38
CA ASP A 148 -12.33 -17.12 2.46
C ASP A 148 -12.04 -15.65 2.80
N LEU A 149 -11.08 -15.00 2.13
CA LEU A 149 -10.76 -13.60 2.39
C LEU A 149 -11.75 -12.68 1.68
N ALA A 150 -12.48 -11.89 2.47
CA ALA A 150 -13.24 -10.74 1.97
C ALA A 150 -12.37 -9.47 1.94
N VAL A 151 -12.46 -8.69 0.87
CA VAL A 151 -11.79 -7.39 0.74
C VAL A 151 -12.85 -6.32 0.55
N ALA A 152 -12.82 -5.26 1.36
CA ALA A 152 -13.78 -4.16 1.25
C ALA A 152 -13.74 -3.54 -0.17
N GLY A 153 -14.91 -3.33 -0.77
CA GLY A 153 -15.03 -2.85 -2.15
C GLY A 153 -14.96 -3.95 -3.23
N VAL A 154 -14.82 -5.21 -2.84
CA VAL A 154 -14.84 -6.36 -3.75
C VAL A 154 -15.98 -7.31 -3.37
N PRO A 155 -16.91 -7.62 -4.28
CA PRO A 155 -17.96 -8.61 -4.02
C PRO A 155 -17.38 -10.02 -3.81
N GLY A 156 -17.91 -10.75 -2.82
CA GLY A 156 -17.55 -12.14 -2.53
C GLY A 156 -16.25 -12.31 -1.74
N THR A 157 -15.64 -13.48 -1.87
CA THR A 157 -14.38 -13.84 -1.22
C THR A 157 -13.38 -14.42 -2.23
N GLY A 158 -12.11 -14.43 -1.87
CA GLY A 158 -11.06 -15.01 -2.70
C GLY A 158 -9.90 -15.56 -1.88
N SER A 159 -8.93 -16.15 -2.57
CA SER A 159 -7.70 -16.64 -1.94
C SER A 159 -6.88 -15.46 -1.37
N PRO A 160 -6.38 -15.56 -0.13
CA PRO A 160 -5.53 -14.52 0.43
C PRO A 160 -4.17 -14.48 -0.27
N VAL A 161 -3.75 -13.27 -0.62
CA VAL A 161 -2.39 -12.95 -1.06
C VAL A 161 -1.77 -12.01 -0.04
N VAL A 162 -0.61 -12.38 0.51
CA VAL A 162 0.11 -11.56 1.48
C VAL A 162 1.26 -10.87 0.77
N THR A 163 1.31 -9.54 0.84
CA THR A 163 2.44 -8.73 0.35
C THR A 163 3.21 -8.12 1.52
N ARG A 164 4.54 -8.09 1.42
CA ARG A 164 5.44 -7.43 2.39
C ARG A 164 6.40 -6.55 1.61
N TYR A 165 6.33 -5.25 1.86
CA TYR A 165 7.24 -4.28 1.26
C TYR A 165 8.49 -4.23 2.12
N LEU A 166 9.64 -4.55 1.52
CA LEU A 166 10.91 -4.57 2.19
C LEU A 166 11.47 -3.15 2.27
N GLU A 167 11.89 -2.74 3.46
CA GLU A 167 12.46 -1.42 3.75
C GLU A 167 11.73 -0.25 3.06
N PRO A 168 10.40 -0.09 3.24
CA PRO A 168 9.61 0.83 2.42
C PRO A 168 9.81 2.31 2.75
N GLY A 169 10.71 2.64 3.69
CA GLY A 169 10.84 3.96 4.28
C GLY A 169 11.75 4.89 3.48
N GLY A 170 11.34 6.15 3.30
CA GLY A 170 12.19 7.21 2.74
C GLY A 170 12.38 7.17 1.22
N GLY A 171 11.58 6.40 0.49
CA GLY A 171 11.73 6.26 -0.96
C GLY A 171 11.45 7.54 -1.77
N VAL A 172 10.72 8.51 -1.22
CA VAL A 172 10.31 9.74 -1.93
C VAL A 172 10.92 10.99 -1.32
N LEU A 173 10.94 11.08 0.01
CA LEU A 173 11.44 12.22 0.78
C LEU A 173 12.79 11.94 1.47
N GLY A 174 13.42 10.81 1.17
CA GLY A 174 14.76 10.45 1.61
C GLY A 174 14.88 9.88 3.02
N ALA A 175 13.82 9.93 3.83
CA ALA A 175 13.80 9.35 5.18
C ALA A 175 12.38 8.94 5.61
N LEU A 176 12.26 7.90 6.44
CA LEU A 176 10.97 7.46 7.00
C LEU A 176 10.22 8.59 7.73
N LEU A 177 10.97 9.43 8.46
CA LEU A 177 10.49 10.64 9.12
C LEU A 177 11.21 11.85 8.49
N PRO A 178 10.70 12.41 7.39
CA PRO A 178 11.37 13.47 6.63
C PRO A 178 11.64 14.74 7.45
N THR A 179 10.82 15.00 8.47
CA THR A 179 10.98 16.15 9.37
C THR A 179 12.01 15.91 10.48
N GLY A 180 12.46 14.66 10.64
CA GLY A 180 13.29 14.20 11.74
C GLY A 180 12.51 13.86 13.03
N ALA A 181 11.20 14.12 13.07
CA ALA A 181 10.36 13.92 14.24
C ALA A 181 9.16 13.01 13.93
N ALA A 182 8.73 12.21 14.90
CA ALA A 182 7.50 11.41 14.78
C ALA A 182 6.24 12.29 14.83
N ARG A 183 6.35 13.51 15.37
CA ARG A 183 5.28 14.50 15.48
C ARG A 183 5.87 15.89 15.34
N ASP A 184 5.21 16.72 14.55
CA ASP A 184 5.48 18.14 14.36
C ASP A 184 4.27 18.96 14.81
N THR A 185 4.49 20.25 15.08
CA THR A 185 3.44 21.24 15.26
C THR A 185 3.66 22.36 14.26
N LEU A 186 2.70 22.56 13.35
CA LEU A 186 2.73 23.65 12.37
C LEU A 186 1.61 24.64 12.66
N VAL A 187 1.83 25.92 12.38
CA VAL A 187 0.78 26.94 12.45
C VAL A 187 0.10 27.03 11.08
N VAL A 188 -1.19 26.72 11.04
CA VAL A 188 -2.03 26.77 9.83
C VAL A 188 -3.15 27.75 10.10
N ASP A 189 -3.26 28.80 9.29
CA ASP A 189 -4.25 29.88 9.46
C ASP A 189 -4.31 30.47 10.89
N GLY A 190 -3.14 30.58 11.53
CA GLY A 190 -2.99 31.10 12.90
C GLY A 190 -3.28 30.08 14.01
N ILE A 191 -3.64 28.83 13.66
CA ILE A 191 -3.96 27.77 14.62
C ILE A 191 -2.83 26.73 14.65
N PRO A 192 -2.31 26.33 15.84
CA PRO A 192 -1.35 25.24 15.94
C PRO A 192 -2.04 23.90 15.63
N VAL A 193 -1.45 23.12 14.72
CA VAL A 193 -1.91 21.80 14.29
C VAL A 193 -0.79 20.79 14.52
N GLU A 194 -1.05 19.77 15.33
CA GLU A 194 -0.18 18.61 15.47
C GLU A 194 -0.36 17.63 14.30
N LEU A 195 0.73 17.21 13.69
CA LEU A 195 0.72 16.27 12.58
C LEU A 195 1.98 15.40 12.58
N SER A 196 1.95 14.33 11.79
CA SER A 196 3.13 13.53 11.47
C SER A 196 3.29 13.46 9.96
N VAL A 197 4.52 13.59 9.47
CA VAL A 197 4.84 13.26 8.07
C VAL A 197 5.65 11.98 8.06
N VAL A 198 5.11 10.93 7.43
CA VAL A 198 5.79 9.64 7.31
C VAL A 198 5.89 9.28 5.84
N ASP A 199 7.09 8.93 5.40
CA ASP A 199 7.35 8.42 4.07
C ASP A 199 7.62 6.93 4.13
N ALA A 200 6.57 6.14 3.93
CA ALA A 200 6.67 4.70 3.79
C ALA A 200 5.80 4.27 2.61
N THR A 201 6.40 3.75 1.54
CA THR A 201 5.81 3.50 0.21
C THR A 201 5.33 4.74 -0.55
N HIS A 202 4.79 5.73 0.16
CA HIS A 202 4.44 7.06 -0.32
C HIS A 202 4.36 8.02 0.88
N PRO A 203 4.68 9.31 0.74
CA PRO A 203 4.56 10.27 1.83
C PRO A 203 3.11 10.61 2.19
N TYR A 204 2.78 10.46 3.48
CA TYR A 204 1.51 10.85 4.04
C TYR A 204 1.67 11.78 5.25
N VAL A 205 0.82 12.80 5.30
CA VAL A 205 0.53 13.60 6.48
C VAL A 205 -0.57 12.91 7.27
N PHE A 206 -0.34 12.67 8.56
CA PHE A 206 -1.33 12.17 9.50
C PHE A 206 -1.71 13.29 10.46
N VAL A 207 -3.00 13.62 10.50
CA VAL A 207 -3.55 14.66 11.38
C VAL A 207 -4.86 14.18 11.97
N ALA A 208 -5.17 14.61 13.19
CA ALA A 208 -6.46 14.28 13.81
C ALA A 208 -7.62 14.93 13.02
N ALA A 209 -8.69 14.18 12.77
CA ALA A 209 -9.86 14.66 12.04
C ALA A 209 -10.48 15.92 12.70
N VAL A 210 -10.47 15.98 14.03
CA VAL A 210 -10.93 17.14 14.81
C VAL A 210 -10.10 18.40 14.56
N ALA A 211 -8.81 18.28 14.21
CA ALA A 211 -7.95 19.42 13.95
C ALA A 211 -8.29 20.13 12.63
N VAL A 212 -9.03 19.48 11.73
CA VAL A 212 -9.58 20.08 10.50
C VAL A 212 -11.09 20.34 10.59
N GLY A 213 -11.66 20.28 11.80
CA GLY A 213 -13.06 20.60 12.07
C GLY A 213 -14.06 19.48 11.75
N LEU A 214 -13.62 18.22 11.67
CA LEU A 214 -14.55 17.08 11.66
C LEU A 214 -14.89 16.65 13.08
N ALA A 215 -16.18 16.54 13.38
CA ALA A 215 -16.63 16.02 14.65
C ALA A 215 -16.23 14.54 14.80
N PRO A 216 -15.93 14.06 16.02
CA PRO A 216 -15.60 12.65 16.25
C PRO A 216 -16.65 11.66 15.72
N ASP A 217 -17.93 12.03 15.79
CA ASP A 217 -19.09 11.25 15.36
C ASP A 217 -19.53 11.54 13.91
N ASP A 218 -18.71 12.25 13.13
CA ASP A 218 -19.01 12.54 11.73
C ASP A 218 -19.14 11.23 10.90
N ALA A 219 -20.33 11.01 10.38
CA ALA A 219 -20.73 9.82 9.62
C ALA A 219 -20.99 10.13 8.13
N ARG A 220 -20.52 11.28 7.63
CA ARG A 220 -20.71 11.67 6.22
C ARG A 220 -20.02 10.70 5.27
N THR A 221 -20.66 10.43 4.14
CA THR A 221 -20.06 9.62 3.06
C THR A 221 -18.92 10.37 2.38
N PRO A 222 -18.04 9.67 1.63
CA PRO A 222 -17.04 10.33 0.79
C PRO A 222 -17.62 11.41 -0.13
N GLU A 223 -18.82 11.20 -0.69
CA GLU A 223 -19.51 12.17 -1.54
C GLU A 223 -19.95 13.41 -0.76
N GLN A 224 -20.50 13.23 0.45
CA GLN A 224 -20.90 14.34 1.31
C GLN A 224 -19.70 15.15 1.80
N LEU A 225 -18.59 14.50 2.16
CA LEU A 225 -17.35 15.17 2.53
C LEU A 225 -16.73 15.92 1.33
N ASN A 226 -16.80 15.33 0.13
CA ASN A 226 -16.32 15.98 -1.10
C ASN A 226 -17.19 17.18 -1.54
N ALA A 227 -18.42 17.29 -1.06
CA ALA A 227 -19.30 18.44 -1.30
C ALA A 227 -19.04 19.61 -0.34
N ASP A 228 -18.31 19.39 0.77
CA ASP A 228 -17.97 20.42 1.75
C ASP A 228 -16.66 21.13 1.35
N SER A 229 -16.78 22.21 0.58
CA SER A 229 -15.62 22.97 0.11
C SER A 229 -14.78 23.54 1.24
N ALA A 230 -15.40 23.97 2.33
CA ALA A 230 -14.70 24.54 3.48
C ALA A 230 -13.84 23.48 4.20
N LEU A 231 -14.33 22.24 4.31
CA LEU A 231 -13.52 21.12 4.80
C LEU A 231 -12.34 20.85 3.88
N LEU A 232 -12.57 20.79 2.56
CA LEU A 232 -11.50 20.52 1.59
C LEU A 232 -10.41 21.59 1.65
N GLU A 233 -10.79 22.86 1.78
CA GLU A 233 -9.85 23.98 1.95
C GLU A 233 -9.02 23.86 3.23
N ARG A 234 -9.63 23.53 4.38
CA ARG A 234 -8.89 23.32 5.64
C ARG A 234 -7.92 22.13 5.55
N VAL A 235 -8.34 21.03 4.94
CA VAL A 235 -7.48 19.85 4.74
C VAL A 235 -6.30 20.19 3.84
N GLU A 236 -6.54 20.94 2.76
CA GLU A 236 -5.50 21.36 1.83
C GLU A 236 -4.53 22.37 2.48
N ALA A 237 -5.01 23.27 3.33
CA ALA A 237 -4.16 24.19 4.07
C ALA A 237 -3.16 23.44 4.98
N VAL A 238 -3.63 22.41 5.69
CA VAL A 238 -2.75 21.54 6.50
C VAL A 238 -1.76 20.76 5.63
N ARG A 239 -2.24 20.17 4.52
CA ARG A 239 -1.37 19.44 3.58
C ARG A 239 -0.29 20.35 3.00
N GLY A 240 -0.66 21.56 2.59
CA GLY A 240 0.25 22.56 2.02
C GLY A 240 1.31 23.02 3.01
N ALA A 241 0.93 23.28 4.27
CA ALA A 241 1.90 23.61 5.32
C ALA A 241 2.91 22.48 5.54
N ALA A 242 2.45 21.22 5.57
CA ALA A 242 3.33 20.06 5.68
C ALA A 242 4.22 19.87 4.44
N ALA A 243 3.71 20.14 3.24
CA ALA A 243 4.47 20.07 1.99
C ALA A 243 5.63 21.07 1.96
N VAL A 244 5.38 22.31 2.38
CA VAL A 244 6.43 23.32 2.55
C VAL A 244 7.47 22.87 3.58
N ARG A 245 7.01 22.33 4.72
CA ARG A 245 7.89 21.85 5.80
C ARG A 245 8.86 20.74 5.36
N VAL A 246 8.47 19.91 4.40
CA VAL A 246 9.33 18.85 3.83
C VAL A 246 9.98 19.23 2.50
N GLY A 247 9.84 20.49 2.07
CA GLY A 247 10.58 21.05 0.95
C GLY A 247 10.08 20.65 -0.44
N VAL A 248 8.83 20.19 -0.58
CA VAL A 248 8.25 19.81 -1.89
C VAL A 248 7.33 20.87 -2.50
N ALA A 249 7.12 21.99 -1.81
CA ALA A 249 6.38 23.13 -2.31
C ALA A 249 6.97 24.45 -1.80
N SER A 250 6.89 25.50 -2.61
CA SER A 250 7.36 26.86 -2.29
C SER A 250 6.45 27.57 -1.29
N SER A 251 5.16 27.26 -1.31
CA SER A 251 4.15 27.79 -0.40
C SER A 251 2.96 26.84 -0.28
N ALA A 252 2.19 26.97 0.80
CA ALA A 252 0.98 26.15 1.01
C ALA A 252 -0.02 26.33 -0.15
N ARG A 253 -0.15 27.55 -0.68
CA ARG A 253 -1.04 27.87 -1.81
C ARG A 253 -0.57 27.25 -3.13
N ALA A 254 0.74 27.19 -3.37
CA ALA A 254 1.30 26.61 -4.59
C ALA A 254 1.32 25.07 -4.58
N THR A 255 1.09 24.45 -3.41
CA THR A 255 1.24 22.99 -3.25
C THR A 255 0.31 22.19 -4.16
N ALA A 256 -0.92 22.66 -4.41
CA ALA A 256 -1.85 21.97 -5.31
C ALA A 256 -1.35 21.88 -6.75
N GLU A 257 -0.51 22.83 -7.19
CA GLU A 257 0.06 22.88 -8.54
C GLU A 257 1.44 22.24 -8.59
N GLU A 258 2.34 22.61 -7.66
CA GLU A 258 3.73 22.16 -7.63
C GLU A 258 3.87 20.70 -7.17
N SER A 259 3.01 20.25 -6.25
CA SER A 259 3.07 18.88 -5.71
C SER A 259 1.67 18.36 -5.32
N PRO A 260 0.82 18.07 -6.32
CA PRO A 260 -0.55 17.59 -6.10
C PRO A 260 -0.63 16.21 -5.44
N ILE A 261 0.47 15.44 -5.49
CA ILE A 261 0.52 14.04 -5.03
C ILE A 261 1.37 13.89 -3.76
N VAL A 262 2.36 14.75 -3.49
CA VAL A 262 3.32 14.56 -2.40
C VAL A 262 3.35 15.77 -1.44
N PRO A 263 3.16 15.57 -0.13
CA PRO A 263 2.56 14.40 0.50
C PRO A 263 1.04 14.36 0.26
N ARG A 264 0.45 13.17 0.38
CA ARG A 264 -1.01 13.01 0.57
C ARG A 264 -1.37 13.23 2.03
N ILE A 265 -2.66 13.33 2.35
CA ILE A 265 -3.12 13.53 3.73
C ILE A 265 -4.15 12.47 4.15
N VAL A 266 -4.03 12.00 5.38
CA VAL A 266 -4.92 11.06 6.04
C VAL A 266 -5.40 11.69 7.35
N LEU A 267 -6.72 11.77 7.49
CA LEU A 267 -7.35 12.15 8.75
C LEU A 267 -7.50 10.91 9.62
N VAL A 268 -7.03 11.01 10.86
CA VAL A 268 -7.14 9.97 11.87
C VAL A 268 -8.31 10.32 12.78
N HIS A 269 -9.24 9.39 12.93
CA HIS A 269 -10.41 9.57 13.77
C HIS A 269 -10.27 8.78 15.07
N THR A 270 -10.91 9.26 16.12
CA THR A 270 -11.19 8.46 17.31
C THR A 270 -12.31 7.47 17.00
N ASP A 271 -12.12 6.22 17.38
CA ASP A 271 -13.09 5.13 17.19
C ASP A 271 -12.85 4.08 18.28
N ASP A 272 -13.88 3.74 19.05
CA ASP A 272 -13.79 2.76 20.12
C ASP A 272 -13.95 1.31 19.61
N GLU A 273 -14.50 1.12 18.40
CA GLU A 273 -14.72 -0.20 17.80
C GLU A 273 -13.59 -0.62 16.85
N ALA A 274 -12.90 0.34 16.24
CA ALA A 274 -11.80 0.09 15.32
C ALA A 274 -10.43 0.37 15.95
N GLN A 275 -9.40 -0.39 15.56
CA GLN A 275 -8.02 -0.09 15.96
C GLN A 275 -7.54 1.26 15.41
N LEU A 276 -8.02 1.64 14.21
CA LEU A 276 -7.83 2.95 13.61
C LEU A 276 -8.94 3.18 12.56
N ARG A 277 -9.63 4.31 12.64
CA ARG A 277 -10.53 4.79 11.58
C ARG A 277 -9.88 5.96 10.85
N VAL A 278 -9.90 5.92 9.52
CA VAL A 278 -9.21 6.92 8.70
C VAL A 278 -10.06 7.43 7.53
N THR A 279 -9.82 8.68 7.16
CA THR A 279 -10.27 9.26 5.87
C THR A 279 -9.03 9.65 5.07
N ALA A 280 -8.79 8.96 3.95
CA ALA A 280 -7.67 9.24 3.07
C ALA A 280 -8.07 10.23 1.97
N PHE A 281 -7.20 11.19 1.68
CA PHE A 281 -7.39 12.15 0.60
C PHE A 281 -6.34 11.91 -0.50
N SER A 282 -6.74 12.17 -1.74
CA SER A 282 -5.85 12.17 -2.90
C SER A 282 -6.35 13.21 -3.89
N MET A 283 -5.43 14.02 -4.44
CA MET A 283 -5.76 15.08 -5.41
C MET A 283 -6.86 16.03 -4.89
N GLY A 284 -6.78 16.45 -3.62
CA GLY A 284 -7.74 17.36 -3.00
C GLY A 284 -9.14 16.78 -2.74
N ARG A 285 -9.35 15.46 -2.92
CA ARG A 285 -10.64 14.80 -2.74
C ARG A 285 -10.54 13.61 -1.78
N VAL A 286 -11.63 13.32 -1.08
CA VAL A 286 -11.77 12.10 -0.26
C VAL A 286 -11.78 10.88 -1.18
N HIS A 287 -10.90 9.93 -0.89
CA HIS A 287 -10.83 8.67 -1.61
C HIS A 287 -11.97 7.74 -1.14
N ARG A 288 -12.64 7.06 -2.08
CA ARG A 288 -13.77 6.14 -1.78
C ARG A 288 -13.40 4.91 -0.93
N ALA A 289 -12.11 4.64 -0.82
CA ALA A 289 -11.50 3.55 -0.07
C ALA A 289 -10.15 4.03 0.51
N VAL A 290 -9.41 3.18 1.20
CA VAL A 290 -8.04 3.50 1.60
C VAL A 290 -7.07 2.98 0.53
N PRO A 291 -6.28 3.82 -0.14
CA PRO A 291 -5.24 3.33 -1.06
C PRO A 291 -4.27 2.39 -0.34
N MET A 292 -3.81 1.32 -1.01
CA MET A 292 -2.87 0.37 -0.38
C MET A 292 -1.58 1.03 0.11
N THR A 293 -1.05 2.03 -0.60
CA THR A 293 0.12 2.78 -0.12
C THR A 293 -0.19 3.58 1.15
N ALA A 294 -1.43 4.09 1.29
CA ALA A 294 -1.88 4.71 2.54
C ALA A 294 -1.98 3.67 3.65
N ALA A 295 -2.57 2.50 3.39
CA ALA A 295 -2.69 1.43 4.38
C ALA A 295 -1.33 0.95 4.90
N LEU A 296 -0.33 0.82 4.02
CA LEU A 296 1.04 0.46 4.38
C LEU A 296 1.72 1.56 5.18
N CYS A 297 1.60 2.82 4.75
CA CYS A 297 2.16 3.95 5.47
C CYS A 297 1.52 4.12 6.85
N ILE A 298 0.19 3.97 6.96
CA ILE A 298 -0.55 3.91 8.23
C ILE A 298 0.00 2.78 9.11
N GLY A 299 0.20 1.59 8.56
CA GLY A 299 0.74 0.45 9.30
C GLY A 299 2.16 0.68 9.83
N ALA A 300 3.00 1.37 9.05
CA ALA A 300 4.34 1.78 9.48
C ALA A 300 4.26 2.87 10.56
N ALA A 301 3.48 3.92 10.30
CA ALA A 301 3.32 5.08 11.17
C ALA A 301 2.70 4.72 12.53
N ALA A 302 1.75 3.78 12.56
CA ALA A 302 1.12 3.28 13.79
C ALA A 302 2.11 2.55 14.73
N GLN A 303 3.26 2.12 14.21
CA GLN A 303 4.35 1.51 14.99
C GLN A 303 5.40 2.53 15.47
N LEU A 304 5.33 3.79 15.01
CA LEU A 304 6.22 4.86 15.44
C LEU A 304 5.66 5.52 16.71
N ALA A 305 6.37 5.37 17.83
CA ALA A 305 5.98 5.99 19.08
C ALA A 305 5.87 7.51 18.94
N GLY A 306 4.74 8.09 19.37
CA GLY A 306 4.47 9.53 19.31
C GLY A 306 3.83 10.02 18.01
N CYS A 307 3.75 9.17 16.97
CA CYS A 307 3.09 9.54 15.71
C CYS A 307 1.59 9.81 15.91
N CYS A 308 1.01 10.74 15.16
CA CYS A 308 -0.43 11.04 15.19
C CYS A 308 -1.30 9.87 14.71
N SER A 309 -0.72 8.86 14.06
CA SER A 309 -1.38 7.59 13.71
C SER A 309 -1.14 6.46 14.73
N SER A 310 -0.33 6.70 15.77
CA SER A 310 -0.04 5.71 16.81
C SER A 310 -1.21 5.55 17.76
N ARG A 311 -1.43 4.33 18.26
CA ARG A 311 -2.46 4.04 19.27
C ARG A 311 -2.19 4.84 20.56
N PRO A 312 -3.24 5.14 21.36
CA PRO A 312 -3.05 5.61 22.72
C PRO A 312 -2.15 4.64 23.50
N ALA A 313 -1.22 5.17 24.29
CA ALA A 313 -0.20 4.39 25.02
C ALA A 313 -0.75 3.29 25.95
N SER A 314 -2.04 3.32 26.28
CA SER A 314 -2.74 2.33 27.12
C SER A 314 -3.10 1.02 26.41
N SER A 315 -2.91 0.95 25.09
CA SER A 315 -3.22 -0.23 24.29
C SER A 315 -2.03 -1.20 24.19
N PRO A 316 -2.20 -2.52 24.38
CA PRO A 316 -1.11 -3.48 24.23
C PRO A 316 -0.54 -3.46 22.79
N PRO A 317 0.79 -3.57 22.62
CA PRO A 317 1.42 -3.53 21.32
C PRO A 317 0.91 -4.68 20.44
N SER A 318 0.36 -4.35 19.27
CA SER A 318 -0.06 -5.34 18.27
C SER A 318 0.88 -5.30 17.07
N ARG A 319 1.37 -6.47 16.63
CA ARG A 319 2.13 -6.61 15.36
C ARG A 319 1.26 -6.43 14.11
N ARG A 320 0.02 -5.98 14.28
CA ARG A 320 -1.04 -5.93 13.28
C ARG A 320 -1.87 -4.68 13.51
N THR A 321 -2.15 -3.97 12.44
CA THR A 321 -3.06 -2.83 12.41
C THR A 321 -4.15 -3.13 11.41
N SER A 322 -5.41 -2.98 11.82
CA SER A 322 -6.57 -3.03 10.94
C SER A 322 -7.17 -1.65 10.83
N CYS A 323 -7.47 -1.22 9.61
CA CYS A 323 -8.04 0.10 9.33
C CYS A 323 -9.46 -0.05 8.81
N GLY A 324 -10.39 0.72 9.37
CA GLY A 324 -11.74 0.89 8.83
C GLY A 324 -11.83 2.13 7.95
N SER A 325 -12.52 2.05 6.81
CA SER A 325 -12.88 3.21 5.99
C SER A 325 -14.26 3.74 6.40
N ALA A 326 -14.48 5.05 6.39
CA ALA A 326 -15.76 5.71 6.75
C ALA A 326 -16.94 5.47 5.78
N SER A 327 -16.90 4.42 4.94
CA SER A 327 -18.02 4.07 4.07
C SER A 327 -19.20 3.54 4.91
N PRO A 328 -20.45 3.98 4.66
CA PRO A 328 -21.59 3.59 5.49
C PRO A 328 -21.77 2.07 5.50
N ARG A 329 -21.90 1.52 6.71
CA ARG A 329 -22.11 0.10 7.01
C ARG A 329 -23.35 -0.41 6.27
N ARG A 330 -23.16 -0.98 5.08
CA ARG A 330 -24.08 -1.95 4.45
C ARG A 330 -23.37 -3.28 4.23
N CYS A 331 -22.71 -3.78 5.27
CA CYS A 331 -22.33 -5.18 5.39
C CYS A 331 -22.55 -5.60 6.84
N SER A 332 -23.58 -6.41 7.09
CA SER A 332 -23.66 -7.25 8.28
C SER A 332 -22.52 -8.26 8.22
N GLY A 333 -21.38 -7.88 8.77
CA GLY A 333 -20.14 -8.67 8.76
C GLY A 333 -18.93 -7.74 8.82
N SER A 334 -18.22 -7.77 9.94
CA SER A 334 -17.00 -7.01 10.19
C SER A 334 -15.95 -7.23 9.10
N ALA A 335 -15.87 -6.30 8.13
CA ALA A 335 -14.84 -6.33 7.09
C ALA A 335 -13.57 -5.62 7.61
N THR A 336 -12.71 -6.37 8.28
CA THR A 336 -11.38 -5.94 8.71
C THR A 336 -10.34 -6.21 7.62
N SER A 337 -9.62 -5.19 7.16
CA SER A 337 -8.34 -5.42 6.46
C SER A 337 -7.26 -5.70 7.51
N SER A 338 -6.99 -6.96 7.82
CA SER A 338 -5.93 -7.33 8.77
C SER A 338 -4.62 -7.60 8.03
N CYS A 339 -3.55 -6.87 8.36
CA CYS A 339 -2.19 -7.32 8.02
C CYS A 339 -1.88 -8.60 8.83
N CYS A 340 -1.65 -9.72 8.15
CA CYS A 340 -1.44 -11.02 8.79
C CYS A 340 0.01 -11.54 8.66
N SER A 341 0.60 -11.94 9.79
CA SER A 341 1.71 -12.90 9.90
C SER A 341 1.24 -14.13 10.68
N GLY A 342 1.30 -15.30 10.06
CA GLY A 342 0.58 -16.52 10.47
C GLY A 342 0.96 -17.10 11.84
N ARG A 343 0.00 -17.81 12.43
CA ARG A 343 0.25 -18.93 13.35
C ARG A 343 -0.76 -20.04 13.05
N ARG A 344 -0.26 -21.27 12.99
CA ARG A 344 -1.03 -22.52 12.83
C ARG A 344 -2.06 -22.66 13.97
N PRO A 345 -3.27 -23.21 13.73
CA PRO A 345 -4.16 -23.59 14.81
C PRO A 345 -3.55 -24.77 15.58
N GLY A 346 -3.35 -24.58 16.88
CA GLY A 346 -2.91 -25.63 17.79
C GLY A 346 -4.01 -26.68 17.95
N SER A 347 -3.63 -27.95 17.81
CA SER A 347 -4.44 -29.12 18.13
C SER A 347 -4.89 -29.07 19.60
N ARG A 348 -6.17 -29.36 19.83
CA ARG A 348 -6.70 -29.63 21.18
C ARG A 348 -6.09 -30.95 21.70
N ALA A 349 -5.37 -30.89 22.81
CA ALA A 349 -5.01 -32.08 23.59
C ALA A 349 -6.11 -32.35 24.65
N PRO A 350 -6.42 -33.63 24.96
CA PRO A 350 -7.49 -34.01 25.90
C PRO A 350 -7.03 -33.85 27.38
N PRO A 351 -7.96 -33.91 28.36
CA PRO A 351 -7.69 -33.47 29.73
C PRO A 351 -6.82 -34.48 30.52
N ARG A 352 -6.01 -33.95 31.44
CA ARG A 352 -5.17 -34.72 32.37
C ARG A 352 -5.96 -35.28 33.56
N PRO A 353 -5.65 -36.50 34.05
CA PRO A 353 -6.07 -36.99 35.37
C PRO A 353 -5.04 -36.60 36.47
N PRO A 354 -5.36 -36.80 37.77
CA PRO A 354 -4.82 -35.99 38.87
C PRO A 354 -3.47 -36.45 39.42
N ALA A 355 -2.93 -35.59 40.29
CA ALA A 355 -1.56 -35.53 40.78
C ALA A 355 -1.07 -36.76 41.56
N THR A 356 0.23 -37.08 41.36
CA THR A 356 1.06 -37.82 42.31
C THR A 356 2.44 -37.17 42.42
N THR A 357 2.89 -37.06 43.66
CA THR A 357 4.12 -36.48 44.20
C THR A 357 5.42 -37.19 43.81
N ARG A 358 6.50 -36.43 43.55
CA ARG A 358 7.84 -36.49 44.21
C ARG A 358 8.95 -35.80 43.38
N ALA A 359 9.75 -34.97 44.09
CA ALA A 359 11.22 -34.80 44.12
C ALA A 359 12.04 -34.94 42.81
N SER A 360 13.13 -34.23 42.50
CA SER A 360 14.10 -33.39 43.24
C SER A 360 15.08 -32.72 42.27
N ALA A 361 15.67 -31.60 42.69
CA ALA A 361 17.06 -31.13 42.47
C ALA A 361 17.66 -30.97 41.04
N GLY A 362 18.28 -29.81 40.79
CA GLY A 362 19.36 -29.68 39.79
C GLY A 362 19.46 -28.33 39.07
N SER A 363 20.14 -27.36 39.69
CA SER A 363 20.88 -26.25 39.05
C SER A 363 22.38 -26.67 39.04
N PRO A 364 23.35 -26.14 38.24
CA PRO A 364 23.45 -24.75 37.75
C PRO A 364 24.26 -24.46 36.45
N ARG A 365 24.49 -23.16 36.20
CA ARG A 365 25.55 -22.45 35.43
C ARG A 365 25.34 -22.28 33.90
N ALA A 366 25.18 -21.08 33.34
CA ALA A 366 25.99 -19.84 33.30
C ALA A 366 27.09 -19.85 32.23
N TRP A 367 27.06 -18.94 31.25
CA TRP A 367 28.23 -18.41 30.52
C TRP A 367 27.97 -16.99 29.97
N ARG A 368 28.96 -16.11 30.14
CA ARG A 368 29.09 -14.72 29.63
C ARG A 368 30.44 -14.61 28.91
N SER A 369 30.55 -13.58 28.05
CA SER A 369 31.76 -12.99 27.43
C SER A 369 32.35 -13.77 26.23
N ALA A 370 32.98 -13.16 25.21
CA ALA A 370 33.73 -11.91 25.18
C ALA A 370 33.86 -11.30 23.76
N ARG A 371 34.25 -10.02 23.69
CA ARG A 371 34.88 -9.35 22.52
C ARG A 371 36.34 -9.78 22.38
N PRO A 372 36.97 -9.48 21.24
CA PRO A 372 38.33 -8.90 21.28
C PRO A 372 38.50 -7.64 20.40
N SER A 373 39.50 -6.88 20.79
CA SER A 373 40.04 -5.65 20.21
C SER A 373 41.15 -5.90 19.19
N ASP A 374 41.15 -5.09 18.13
CA ASP A 374 42.26 -4.32 17.55
C ASP A 374 43.55 -5.01 17.07
N ARG A 375 43.86 -4.81 15.78
CA ARG A 375 45.24 -4.65 15.25
C ARG A 375 45.25 -4.05 13.84
N SER A 376 46.05 -3.01 13.71
CA SER A 376 46.42 -2.23 12.52
C SER A 376 47.47 -2.88 11.61
N SER A 377 47.38 -2.66 10.28
CA SER A 377 48.51 -2.41 9.32
C SER A 377 47.97 -2.39 7.87
N ARG A 378 47.91 -1.22 7.21
CA ARG A 378 48.86 -0.68 6.20
C ARG A 378 48.78 -1.25 4.77
N VAL A 379 48.58 -0.31 3.82
CA VAL A 379 49.14 -0.19 2.45
C VAL A 379 48.50 -1.02 1.33
N SER A 380 47.58 -0.41 0.56
CA SER A 380 47.76 0.09 -0.83
C SER A 380 46.44 0.62 -1.35
#